data_AF-M5VEJ3-F1
#
_entry.id   AF-M5VEJ3-F1
#
_cell.length_a   1.000
_cell.length_b   1.000
_cell.length_c   1.000
_cell.angle_alpha   90.00
_cell.angle_beta   90.00
_cell.angle_gamma   90.00
#
_symmetry.space_group_name_H-M   'P 1'
#
loop_
_entity.id
_entity.type
_entity.pdbx_description
1 polymer ?
#
loop_
_entity_poly.entity_id
_entity_poly.type
_entity_poly.pdbx_seq_one_letter_code
_entity_poly.pdbx_strand_id
1 'polypeptide(L)'
;MKSGILNQKNLMFLFFVSGSFLIGCVIKSPSITFTQTQTSSEKQMIGEDRILEKDGWLISSVKTSSAGSEVWKRDFSGDNYAEGDKNILMSLKILAYLAPEVKTWKEEGFLAEGLDGKLRINPVAAAGVRNEKEVKSRIDSLVALVNEHRSKAIASRFEANSKTDKKEKSEHLKTHLEQTWYRLVEKGEYYEKSPGKWVRKE
;
A
#
# COMPACT_ATOMS: atom_id res chain seq x y z
N MET A 1 -26.17 71.13 -24.18
CA MET A 1 -25.82 69.98 -25.05
C MET A 1 -24.95 70.46 -26.19
N LYS A 2 -23.67 70.09 -26.21
CA LYS A 2 -22.78 70.24 -27.37
C LYS A 2 -22.07 68.90 -27.58
N SER A 3 -22.47 68.21 -28.64
CA SER A 3 -21.87 66.98 -29.13
C SER A 3 -20.48 67.29 -29.69
N GLY A 4 -19.44 66.67 -29.13
CA GLY A 4 -18.07 66.77 -29.60
C GLY A 4 -17.84 65.78 -30.75
N ILE A 5 -17.54 66.32 -31.92
CA ILE A 5 -17.24 65.59 -33.16
C ILE A 5 -16.01 64.70 -32.93
N LEU A 6 -16.19 63.37 -33.01
CA LEU A 6 -15.12 62.39 -32.88
C LEU A 6 -14.19 62.47 -34.10
N ASN A 7 -12.90 62.63 -33.84
CA ASN A 7 -11.87 62.93 -34.83
C ASN A 7 -11.63 61.73 -35.78
N GLN A 8 -12.14 61.82 -37.00
CA GLN A 8 -12.13 60.79 -38.06
C GLN A 8 -10.72 60.22 -38.38
N LYS A 9 -9.66 60.99 -38.09
CA LYS A 9 -8.26 60.57 -38.27
C LYS A 9 -7.82 59.48 -37.27
N ASN A 10 -8.34 59.50 -36.03
CA ASN A 10 -8.01 58.48 -35.03
C ASN A 10 -8.71 57.15 -35.29
N LEU A 11 -9.90 57.19 -35.92
CA LEU A 11 -10.63 55.97 -36.29
C LEU A 11 -9.93 55.24 -37.46
N MET A 12 -9.48 55.97 -38.48
CA MET A 12 -8.70 55.41 -39.60
C MET A 12 -7.36 54.80 -39.14
N PHE A 13 -6.70 55.41 -38.15
CA PHE A 13 -5.43 54.88 -37.62
C PHE A 13 -5.62 53.56 -36.86
N LEU A 14 -6.72 53.41 -36.11
CA LEU A 14 -7.06 52.17 -35.41
C LEU A 14 -7.37 51.01 -36.37
N PHE A 15 -8.00 51.28 -37.51
CA PHE A 15 -8.24 50.25 -38.53
C PHE A 15 -6.96 49.82 -39.26
N PHE A 16 -6.02 50.73 -39.48
CA PHE A 16 -4.76 50.42 -40.17
C PHE A 16 -3.82 49.58 -39.29
N VAL A 17 -3.77 49.84 -37.98
CA VAL A 17 -2.94 49.09 -37.01
C VAL A 17 -3.51 47.69 -36.73
N SER A 18 -4.83 47.53 -36.80
CA SER A 18 -5.51 46.24 -36.60
C SER A 18 -5.35 45.27 -37.79
N GLY A 19 -5.31 45.79 -39.02
CA GLY A 19 -5.23 44.97 -40.24
C GLY A 19 -3.89 44.25 -40.46
N SER A 20 -2.79 44.72 -39.86
CA SER A 20 -1.45 44.16 -40.07
C SER A 20 -1.14 42.91 -39.24
N PHE A 21 -1.99 42.54 -38.27
CA PHE A 21 -1.78 41.36 -37.42
C PHE A 21 -2.44 40.07 -37.91
N LEU A 22 -3.19 40.11 -39.02
CA LEU A 22 -3.98 38.96 -39.51
C LEU A 22 -3.36 38.23 -40.71
N ILE A 23 -2.17 38.61 -41.17
CA ILE A 23 -1.53 37.98 -42.34
C ILE A 23 -0.22 37.33 -41.90
N GLY A 24 -0.26 36.04 -41.57
CA GLY A 24 0.99 35.28 -41.49
C GLY A 24 1.07 34.03 -40.63
N CYS A 25 -0.01 33.50 -40.06
CA CYS A 25 0.08 32.22 -39.32
C CYS A 25 -0.04 31.03 -40.29
N VAL A 26 1.06 30.70 -40.99
CA VAL A 26 1.16 29.45 -41.76
C VAL A 26 1.48 28.32 -40.80
N ILE A 27 0.46 27.59 -40.35
CA ILE A 27 0.62 26.37 -39.56
C ILE A 27 1.16 25.29 -40.51
N LYS A 28 2.49 25.08 -40.50
CA LYS A 28 3.09 23.90 -41.13
C LYS A 28 2.77 22.68 -40.26
N SER A 29 1.94 21.78 -40.77
CA SER A 29 1.74 20.48 -40.15
C SER A 29 3.05 19.65 -40.26
N PRO A 30 3.42 18.90 -39.21
CA PRO A 30 4.59 18.04 -39.26
C PRO A 30 4.37 16.93 -40.31
N SER A 31 5.41 16.62 -41.07
CA SER A 31 5.39 15.57 -42.09
C SER A 31 5.13 14.19 -41.44
N ILE A 32 3.96 13.61 -41.69
CA ILE A 32 3.62 12.27 -41.25
C ILE A 32 4.38 11.28 -42.13
N THR A 33 5.35 10.58 -41.54
CA THR A 33 6.10 9.51 -42.21
C THR A 33 5.50 8.18 -41.76
N PHE A 34 4.93 7.42 -42.70
CA PHE A 34 4.35 6.10 -42.40
C PHE A 34 5.47 5.08 -42.19
N THR A 35 5.86 4.85 -40.94
CA THR A 35 6.76 3.75 -40.58
C THR A 35 5.97 2.46 -40.55
N GLN A 36 6.45 1.39 -41.18
CA GLN A 36 5.84 0.05 -41.17
C GLN A 36 5.91 -0.65 -39.79
N THR A 37 6.05 0.13 -38.72
CA THR A 37 6.08 -0.33 -37.34
C THR A 37 4.70 -0.06 -36.76
N GLN A 38 3.98 -1.10 -36.37
CA GLN A 38 2.63 -0.97 -35.81
C GLN A 38 2.62 0.06 -34.69
N THR A 39 1.67 0.99 -34.78
CA THR A 39 1.49 2.01 -33.75
C THR A 39 0.92 1.38 -32.48
N SER A 40 1.25 1.95 -31.33
CA SER A 40 0.75 1.47 -30.03
C SER A 40 -0.79 1.34 -30.00
N SER A 41 -1.49 2.19 -30.76
CA SER A 41 -2.94 2.17 -30.91
C SER A 41 -3.46 0.96 -31.71
N GLU A 42 -2.74 0.50 -32.73
CA GLU A 42 -3.11 -0.72 -33.49
C GLU A 42 -2.94 -1.98 -32.64
N LYS A 43 -1.87 -2.06 -31.84
CA LYS A 43 -1.64 -3.18 -30.91
C LYS A 43 -2.73 -3.30 -29.84
N GLN A 44 -3.29 -2.17 -29.43
CA GLN A 44 -4.37 -2.13 -28.46
C GLN A 44 -5.70 -2.64 -29.03
N MET A 45 -6.01 -2.36 -30.31
CA MET A 45 -7.19 -2.90 -31.00
C MET A 45 -7.10 -4.42 -31.23
N ILE A 46 -5.89 -4.95 -31.46
CA ILE A 46 -5.64 -6.38 -31.71
C ILE A 46 -5.64 -7.20 -30.40
N GLY A 47 -5.54 -6.53 -29.24
CA GLY A 47 -5.61 -7.19 -27.94
C GLY A 47 -4.29 -7.86 -27.52
N GLU A 48 -3.17 -7.52 -28.16
CA GLU A 48 -1.83 -7.94 -27.71
C GLU A 48 -1.42 -7.25 -26.41
N ASP A 49 -2.00 -6.09 -26.11
CA ASP A 49 -1.66 -5.25 -24.94
C ASP A 49 -2.56 -5.52 -23.71
N ARG A 50 -2.85 -6.81 -23.44
CA ARG A 50 -3.61 -7.25 -22.25
C ARG A 50 -2.82 -7.15 -20.94
N ILE A 51 -1.56 -6.73 -21.00
CA ILE A 51 -0.68 -6.60 -19.83
C ILE A 51 -1.06 -5.36 -19.00
N LEU A 52 -1.61 -4.32 -19.63
CA LEU A 52 -2.01 -3.08 -18.95
C LEU A 52 -3.19 -3.24 -17.96
N GLU A 53 -4.11 -4.18 -18.19
CA GLU A 53 -5.20 -4.44 -17.22
C GLU A 53 -4.71 -5.12 -15.94
N LYS A 54 -3.67 -5.97 -16.04
CA LYS A 54 -3.00 -6.55 -14.87
C LYS A 54 -2.27 -5.48 -14.07
N ASP A 55 -1.65 -4.52 -14.75
CA ASP A 55 -0.93 -3.42 -14.11
C ASP A 55 -1.86 -2.34 -13.55
N GLY A 56 -3.07 -2.17 -14.09
CA GLY A 56 -4.09 -1.26 -13.55
C GLY A 56 -4.50 -1.59 -12.12
N TRP A 57 -4.54 -2.88 -11.76
CA TRP A 57 -4.73 -3.30 -10.36
C TRP A 57 -3.50 -2.97 -9.51
N LEU A 58 -2.29 -3.23 -10.02
CA LEU A 58 -1.05 -2.92 -9.32
C LEU A 58 -0.91 -1.41 -9.01
N ILE A 59 -1.27 -0.52 -9.94
CA ILE A 59 -1.06 0.92 -9.80
C ILE A 59 -2.08 1.58 -8.83
N SER A 60 -3.30 1.05 -8.71
CA SER A 60 -4.28 1.56 -7.74
C SER A 60 -3.91 1.30 -6.27
N SER A 61 -2.89 0.46 -6.03
CA SER A 61 -2.38 0.16 -4.69
C SER A 61 -1.19 1.02 -4.24
N VAL A 62 -0.75 1.99 -5.06
CA VAL A 62 0.49 2.79 -4.86
C VAL A 62 0.30 4.06 -4.02
N LYS A 63 -0.92 4.44 -3.61
CA LYS A 63 -1.13 5.57 -2.68
C LYS A 63 -1.62 5.14 -1.31
N THR A 64 -0.71 4.66 -0.47
CA THR A 64 -0.76 4.84 1.01
C THR A 64 0.54 4.33 1.61
N SER A 65 1.49 5.25 1.74
CA SER A 65 2.71 5.09 2.54
C SER A 65 2.38 5.19 4.04
N SER A 66 3.24 4.57 4.85
CA SER A 66 3.38 4.79 6.31
C SER A 66 2.45 3.99 7.24
N ALA A 67 2.56 2.65 7.22
CA ALA A 67 2.39 1.82 8.42
C ALA A 67 2.66 0.33 8.11
N GLY A 68 3.81 -0.23 8.54
CA GLY A 68 4.13 -1.67 8.68
C GLY A 68 3.84 -2.70 7.56
N SER A 69 3.08 -2.36 6.52
CA SER A 69 2.52 -3.20 5.45
C SER A 69 3.55 -3.58 4.38
N GLU A 70 4.66 -2.85 4.35
CA GLU A 70 5.69 -2.92 3.31
C GLU A 70 6.55 -4.18 3.40
N VAL A 71 6.58 -4.85 4.57
CA VAL A 71 7.34 -6.09 4.75
C VAL A 71 6.72 -7.25 3.96
N TRP A 72 5.40 -7.34 3.89
CA TRP A 72 4.71 -8.43 3.20
C TRP A 72 4.42 -8.13 1.73
N LYS A 73 4.30 -6.85 1.36
CA LYS A 73 4.18 -6.45 -0.05
C LYS A 73 5.45 -6.76 -0.86
N ARG A 74 6.63 -6.71 -0.23
CA ARG A 74 7.89 -7.07 -0.89
C ARG A 74 8.01 -8.57 -1.16
N ASP A 75 7.46 -9.39 -0.26
CA ASP A 75 7.34 -10.83 -0.47
C ASP A 75 6.31 -11.16 -1.56
N PHE A 76 5.39 -10.23 -1.89
CA PHE A 76 4.39 -10.38 -2.95
C PHE A 76 4.98 -10.29 -4.37
N SER A 77 6.19 -9.75 -4.52
CA SER A 77 6.79 -9.38 -5.83
C SER A 77 7.68 -10.46 -6.45
N GLY A 78 7.84 -11.63 -5.80
CA GLY A 78 8.73 -12.68 -6.26
C GLY A 78 8.00 -13.81 -6.99
N ASP A 79 8.33 -14.03 -8.26
CA ASP A 79 7.85 -15.12 -9.15
C ASP A 79 8.25 -16.55 -8.70
N ASN A 80 8.63 -16.77 -7.43
CA ASN A 80 9.24 -18.02 -6.94
C ASN A 80 8.30 -18.86 -6.06
N TYR A 81 6.98 -18.71 -6.21
CA TYR A 81 6.02 -19.44 -5.39
C TYR A 81 5.50 -20.69 -6.12
N ALA A 82 6.04 -21.86 -5.76
CA ALA A 82 5.58 -23.17 -6.22
C ALA A 82 4.25 -23.55 -5.55
N GLU A 83 3.56 -24.58 -6.01
CA GLU A 83 2.17 -24.88 -5.65
C GLU A 83 1.85 -25.00 -4.13
N GLY A 84 2.84 -25.31 -3.28
CA GLY A 84 2.74 -25.26 -1.80
C GLY A 84 2.57 -23.84 -1.23
N ASP A 85 2.92 -22.83 -2.00
CA ASP A 85 2.85 -21.42 -1.63
C ASP A 85 1.47 -20.82 -1.78
N LYS A 86 0.51 -21.49 -2.45
CA LYS A 86 -0.87 -20.98 -2.56
C LYS A 86 -1.52 -20.80 -1.17
N ASN A 87 -1.26 -21.72 -0.24
CA ASN A 87 -1.76 -21.65 1.14
C ASN A 87 -1.09 -20.54 1.95
N ILE A 88 0.19 -20.30 1.68
CA ILE A 88 0.97 -19.24 2.34
C ILE A 88 0.56 -17.88 1.80
N LEU A 89 0.43 -17.75 0.47
CA LEU A 89 -0.09 -16.57 -0.20
C LEU A 89 -1.49 -16.22 0.31
N MET A 90 -2.36 -17.21 0.51
CA MET A 90 -3.68 -16.98 1.11
C MET A 90 -3.56 -16.45 2.55
N SER A 91 -2.67 -17.04 3.36
CA SER A 91 -2.43 -16.58 4.73
C SER A 91 -1.88 -15.15 4.76
N LEU A 92 -0.96 -14.80 3.86
CA LEU A 92 -0.42 -13.45 3.72
C LEU A 92 -1.49 -12.45 3.26
N LYS A 93 -2.37 -12.84 2.32
CA LYS A 93 -3.50 -12.02 1.88
C LYS A 93 -4.47 -11.74 3.03
N ILE A 94 -4.80 -12.76 3.81
CA ILE A 94 -5.68 -12.60 4.98
C ILE A 94 -5.05 -11.65 5.99
N LEU A 95 -3.76 -11.82 6.28
CA LEU A 95 -3.05 -10.91 7.18
C LEU A 95 -3.04 -9.47 6.66
N ALA A 96 -2.82 -9.25 5.36
CA ALA A 96 -2.86 -7.93 4.74
C ALA A 96 -4.26 -7.30 4.80
N TYR A 97 -5.31 -8.11 4.64
CA TYR A 97 -6.71 -7.69 4.77
C TYR A 97 -7.06 -7.28 6.20
N LEU A 98 -6.58 -8.02 7.20
CA LEU A 98 -6.82 -7.72 8.62
C LEU A 98 -5.95 -6.59 9.16
N ALA A 99 -4.87 -6.22 8.47
CA ALA A 99 -3.90 -5.23 8.95
C ALA A 99 -4.53 -3.86 9.31
N PRO A 100 -5.46 -3.29 8.53
CA PRO A 100 -6.10 -2.02 8.89
C PRO A 100 -6.91 -2.12 10.20
N GLU A 101 -7.71 -3.19 10.36
CA GLU A 101 -8.51 -3.42 11.57
C GLU A 101 -7.61 -3.65 12.79
N VAL A 102 -6.55 -4.45 12.66
CA VAL A 102 -5.57 -4.64 13.76
C VAL A 102 -4.92 -3.31 14.14
N LYS A 103 -4.62 -2.45 13.17
CA LYS A 103 -3.99 -1.15 13.43
C LYS A 103 -4.90 -0.23 14.25
N THR A 104 -6.18 -0.11 13.87
CA THR A 104 -7.13 0.73 14.62
C THR A 104 -7.24 0.29 16.08
N TRP A 105 -7.36 -1.02 16.32
CA TRP A 105 -7.44 -1.57 17.69
C TRP A 105 -6.14 -1.42 18.48
N LYS A 106 -4.97 -1.36 17.82
CA LYS A 106 -3.68 -1.08 18.47
C LYS A 106 -3.52 0.40 18.82
N GLU A 107 -3.91 1.30 17.91
CA GLU A 107 -3.87 2.75 18.13
C GLU A 107 -4.80 3.17 19.28
N GLU A 108 -5.97 2.54 19.37
CA GLU A 108 -6.91 2.69 20.49
C GLU A 108 -6.42 2.05 21.80
N GLY A 109 -5.38 1.22 21.72
CA GLY A 109 -4.73 0.61 22.89
C GLY A 109 -5.34 -0.70 23.37
N PHE A 110 -6.34 -1.26 22.68
CA PHE A 110 -6.97 -2.55 23.03
C PHE A 110 -6.07 -3.74 22.73
N LEU A 111 -5.23 -3.64 21.70
CA LEU A 111 -4.31 -4.69 21.28
C LEU A 111 -2.86 -4.31 21.60
N ALA A 112 -2.06 -5.33 21.86
CA ALA A 112 -0.62 -5.20 22.12
C ALA A 112 0.16 -6.39 21.54
N GLU A 113 1.43 -6.16 21.24
CA GLU A 113 2.35 -7.21 20.77
C GLU A 113 3.10 -7.84 21.95
N GLY A 114 3.00 -9.16 22.09
CA GLY A 114 3.73 -9.94 23.08
C GLY A 114 5.21 -10.14 22.71
N LEU A 115 6.03 -10.51 23.69
CA LEU A 115 7.47 -10.80 23.47
C LEU A 115 7.71 -11.94 22.48
N ASP A 116 6.74 -12.83 22.33
CA ASP A 116 6.69 -13.94 21.38
C ASP A 116 6.22 -13.52 19.97
N GLY A 117 5.99 -12.22 19.74
CA GLY A 117 5.48 -11.69 18.47
C GLY A 117 4.02 -12.05 18.18
N LYS A 118 3.30 -12.54 19.19
CA LYS A 118 1.87 -12.80 19.10
C LYS A 118 1.08 -11.57 19.50
N LEU A 119 -0.03 -11.36 18.80
CA LEU A 119 -1.00 -10.34 19.13
C LEU A 119 -1.78 -10.79 20.38
N ARG A 120 -1.94 -9.91 21.37
CA ARG A 120 -2.72 -10.17 22.58
C ARG A 120 -3.59 -8.97 22.92
N ILE A 121 -4.63 -9.20 23.71
CA ILE A 121 -5.43 -8.13 24.30
C ILE A 121 -4.58 -7.46 25.38
N ASN A 122 -4.52 -6.13 25.32
CA ASN A 122 -3.77 -5.34 26.28
C ASN A 122 -4.43 -5.42 27.67
N PRO A 123 -3.74 -5.92 28.71
CA PRO A 123 -4.31 -5.98 30.05
C PRO A 123 -4.54 -4.59 30.66
N VAL A 124 -3.83 -3.57 30.20
CA VAL A 124 -4.01 -2.17 30.66
C VAL A 124 -5.33 -1.60 30.15
N ALA A 125 -5.71 -1.90 28.90
CA ALA A 125 -7.02 -1.52 28.36
C ALA A 125 -8.14 -2.39 28.94
N ALA A 126 -7.91 -3.69 29.15
CA ALA A 126 -8.91 -4.60 29.72
C ALA A 126 -9.42 -4.16 31.11
N ALA A 127 -8.65 -3.39 31.87
CA ALA A 127 -9.03 -2.87 33.19
C ALA A 127 -10.03 -1.69 33.16
N GLY A 128 -10.08 -0.92 32.06
CA GLY A 128 -10.92 0.28 31.94
C GLY A 128 -12.17 0.11 31.08
N VAL A 129 -12.33 -1.07 30.49
CA VAL A 129 -13.15 -1.24 29.31
C VAL A 129 -14.44 -1.98 29.67
N ARG A 130 -15.51 -1.21 29.80
CA ARG A 130 -16.90 -1.68 29.68
C ARG A 130 -17.18 -2.08 28.23
N ASN A 131 -16.47 -3.07 27.69
CA ASN A 131 -16.77 -3.55 26.34
C ASN A 131 -18.00 -4.45 26.41
N GLU A 132 -19.01 -4.05 25.65
CA GLU A 132 -20.13 -4.90 25.26
C GLU A 132 -19.59 -6.26 24.81
N LYS A 133 -20.25 -7.35 25.22
CA LYS A 133 -19.79 -8.73 24.99
C LYS A 133 -19.43 -9.01 23.52
N GLU A 134 -20.08 -8.30 22.60
CA GLU A 134 -19.89 -8.41 21.15
C GLU A 134 -18.54 -7.82 20.68
N VAL A 135 -18.11 -6.69 21.24
CA VAL A 135 -16.81 -6.09 20.89
C VAL A 135 -15.68 -6.99 21.37
N LYS A 136 -15.81 -7.54 22.57
CA LYS A 136 -14.82 -8.47 23.12
C LYS A 136 -14.72 -9.74 22.27
N SER A 137 -15.85 -10.34 21.89
CA SER A 137 -15.84 -11.55 21.06
C SER A 137 -15.27 -11.30 19.66
N ARG A 138 -15.49 -10.11 19.08
CA ARG A 138 -14.87 -9.70 17.81
C ARG A 138 -13.36 -9.58 17.94
N ILE A 139 -12.86 -8.91 18.98
CA ILE A 139 -11.42 -8.75 19.22
C ILE A 139 -10.77 -10.11 19.48
N ASP A 140 -11.39 -10.98 20.29
CA ASP A 140 -10.89 -12.33 20.55
C ASP A 140 -10.77 -13.14 19.23
N SER A 141 -11.78 -13.06 18.36
CA SER A 141 -11.78 -13.71 17.05
C SER A 141 -10.68 -13.16 16.13
N LEU A 142 -10.49 -11.84 16.13
CA LEU A 142 -9.44 -11.16 15.35
C LEU A 142 -8.06 -11.62 15.81
N VAL A 143 -7.82 -11.66 17.12
CA VAL A 143 -6.55 -12.10 17.71
C VAL A 143 -6.25 -13.55 17.33
N ALA A 144 -7.24 -14.44 17.43
CA ALA A 144 -7.08 -15.83 17.06
C ALA A 144 -6.70 -15.99 15.57
N LEU A 145 -7.44 -15.32 14.68
CA LEU A 145 -7.23 -15.40 13.23
C LEU A 145 -5.86 -14.85 12.82
N VAL A 146 -5.45 -13.71 13.36
CA VAL A 146 -4.14 -13.11 13.08
C VAL A 146 -3.01 -14.04 13.55
N ASN A 147 -3.09 -14.56 14.77
CA ASN A 147 -2.05 -15.42 15.30
C ASN A 147 -1.94 -16.76 14.56
N GLU A 148 -3.06 -17.32 14.09
CA GLU A 148 -3.09 -18.52 13.25
C GLU A 148 -2.30 -18.29 11.94
N HIS A 149 -2.62 -17.22 11.21
CA HIS A 149 -1.96 -16.94 9.93
C HIS A 149 -0.51 -16.48 10.09
N ARG A 150 -0.16 -15.76 11.18
CA ARG A 150 1.24 -15.47 11.51
C ARG A 150 2.03 -16.76 11.73
N SER A 151 1.45 -17.73 12.44
CA SER A 151 2.09 -19.03 12.69
C SER A 151 2.34 -19.79 11.38
N LYS A 152 1.37 -19.80 10.46
CA LYS A 152 1.54 -20.41 9.12
C LYS A 152 2.65 -19.72 8.31
N ALA A 153 2.71 -18.39 8.35
CA ALA A 153 3.74 -17.63 7.65
C ALA A 153 5.14 -17.86 8.22
N ILE A 154 5.28 -17.96 9.55
CA ILE A 154 6.55 -18.28 10.21
C ILE A 154 6.99 -19.71 9.88
N ALA A 155 6.09 -20.69 9.99
CA ALA A 155 6.39 -22.09 9.72
C ALA A 155 6.90 -22.29 8.29
N SER A 156 6.24 -21.68 7.31
CA SER A 156 6.68 -21.69 5.92
C SER A 156 8.10 -21.13 5.73
N ARG A 157 8.38 -19.95 6.32
CA ARG A 157 9.72 -19.34 6.23
C ARG A 157 10.77 -20.19 6.94
N PHE A 158 10.41 -20.82 8.05
CA PHE A 158 11.30 -21.70 8.78
C PHE A 158 11.63 -22.96 7.97
N GLU A 159 10.64 -23.61 7.36
CA GLU A 159 10.82 -24.80 6.51
C GLU A 159 11.64 -24.52 5.24
N ALA A 160 11.50 -23.32 4.66
CA ALA A 160 12.30 -22.90 3.52
C ALA A 160 13.80 -22.75 3.88
N ASN A 161 14.11 -22.24 5.07
CA ASN A 161 15.48 -21.96 5.52
C ASN A 161 16.14 -23.11 6.31
N SER A 162 15.35 -24.02 6.90
CA SER A 162 15.88 -25.12 7.73
C SER A 162 16.51 -26.26 6.92
N LYS A 163 16.19 -26.36 5.62
CA LYS A 163 16.80 -27.35 4.70
C LYS A 163 18.30 -27.12 4.47
N THR A 164 18.83 -25.97 4.86
CA THR A 164 20.21 -25.55 4.55
C THR A 164 21.11 -25.31 5.78
N ASP A 165 20.59 -25.31 7.00
CA ASP A 165 21.31 -24.81 8.18
C ASP A 165 21.50 -25.80 9.35
N LYS A 166 22.59 -25.61 10.10
CA LYS A 166 22.91 -26.35 11.34
C LYS A 166 21.90 -26.03 12.45
N LYS A 167 21.64 -27.00 13.35
CA LYS A 167 20.62 -26.95 14.42
C LYS A 167 20.60 -25.64 15.24
N GLU A 168 21.75 -25.12 15.65
CA GLU A 168 21.86 -23.89 16.44
C GLU A 168 21.45 -22.63 15.66
N LYS A 169 21.81 -22.54 14.36
CA LYS A 169 21.34 -21.45 13.49
C LYS A 169 19.83 -21.50 13.27
N SER A 170 19.25 -22.71 13.24
CA SER A 170 17.81 -22.88 13.06
C SER A 170 17.02 -22.29 14.24
N GLU A 171 17.46 -22.48 15.47
CA GLU A 171 16.78 -21.93 16.65
C GLU A 171 16.81 -20.40 16.66
N HIS A 172 17.98 -19.81 16.36
CA HIS A 172 18.09 -18.36 16.21
C HIS A 172 17.20 -17.80 15.09
N LEU A 173 17.11 -18.51 13.95
CA LEU A 173 16.26 -18.11 12.84
C LEU A 173 14.77 -18.18 13.21
N LYS A 174 14.36 -19.19 13.99
CA LYS A 174 12.99 -19.30 14.48
C LYS A 174 12.63 -18.14 15.41
N THR A 175 13.47 -17.85 16.41
CA THR A 175 13.26 -16.71 17.31
C THR A 175 13.24 -15.40 16.56
N HIS A 176 14.11 -15.24 15.56
CA HIS A 176 14.11 -14.08 14.68
C HIS A 176 12.77 -13.92 13.97
N LEU A 177 12.27 -14.97 13.32
CA LEU A 177 11.00 -14.93 12.59
C LEU A 177 9.81 -14.64 13.52
N GLU A 178 9.77 -15.24 14.70
CA GLU A 178 8.73 -14.99 15.71
C GLU A 178 8.72 -13.52 16.16
N GLN A 179 9.89 -12.92 16.39
CA GLN A 179 10.02 -11.52 16.80
C GLN A 179 9.83 -10.49 15.67
N THR A 180 9.44 -10.91 14.47
CA THR A 180 9.25 -9.98 13.34
C THR A 180 8.24 -8.88 13.68
N TRP A 181 7.07 -9.25 14.21
CA TRP A 181 6.00 -8.31 14.53
C TRP A 181 6.31 -7.44 15.75
N TYR A 182 6.96 -8.03 16.76
CA TYR A 182 7.42 -7.30 17.93
C TYR A 182 8.37 -6.15 17.57
N ARG A 183 9.25 -6.36 16.58
CA ARG A 183 10.19 -5.34 16.11
C ARG A 183 9.52 -4.23 15.30
N LEU A 184 8.37 -4.51 14.70
CA LEU A 184 7.60 -3.58 13.86
C LEU A 184 6.60 -2.72 14.64
N VAL A 185 6.54 -2.85 15.97
CA VAL A 185 5.69 -2.01 16.83
C VAL A 185 5.97 -0.53 16.55
N GLU A 186 4.93 0.24 16.29
CA GLU A 186 5.03 1.67 15.97
C GLU A 186 4.98 2.55 17.22
N LYS A 187 5.35 3.82 17.08
CA LYS A 187 5.23 4.79 18.18
C LYS A 187 3.77 4.95 18.57
N GLY A 188 3.49 4.95 19.86
CA GLY A 188 2.13 5.00 20.39
C GLY A 188 1.44 3.65 20.52
N GLU A 189 2.02 2.54 20.06
CA GLU A 189 1.48 1.20 20.26
C GLU A 189 1.99 0.54 21.55
N TYR A 190 1.20 -0.40 22.10
CA TYR A 190 1.58 -1.18 23.28
C TYR A 190 2.35 -2.44 22.91
N TYR A 191 3.37 -2.75 23.70
CA TYR A 191 4.15 -3.98 23.57
C TYR A 191 4.60 -4.49 24.94
N GLU A 192 4.87 -5.79 25.01
CA GLU A 192 5.39 -6.44 26.20
C GLU A 192 6.90 -6.17 26.32
N LYS A 193 7.32 -5.38 27.32
CA LYS A 193 8.74 -5.06 27.56
C LYS A 193 9.46 -6.17 28.32
N SER A 194 8.77 -6.77 29.28
CA SER A 194 9.19 -7.94 30.04
C SER A 194 7.95 -8.79 30.33
N PRO A 195 8.07 -10.08 30.67
CA PRO A 195 6.92 -10.94 30.92
C PRO A 195 5.91 -10.26 31.86
N GLY A 196 4.69 -10.03 31.37
CA GLY A 196 3.60 -9.37 32.11
C GLY A 196 3.70 -7.84 32.27
N LYS A 197 4.76 -7.19 31.76
CA LYS A 197 4.92 -5.73 31.79
C LYS A 197 4.71 -5.12 30.41
N TRP A 198 3.62 -4.39 30.26
CA TRP A 198 3.20 -3.77 29.01
C TRP A 198 3.51 -2.27 29.04
N VAL A 199 4.14 -1.77 27.98
CA VAL A 199 4.58 -0.37 27.87
C VAL A 199 4.17 0.16 26.50
N ARG A 200 3.81 1.45 26.44
CA ARG A 200 3.55 2.16 25.20
C ARG A 200 4.87 2.66 24.61
N LYS A 201 5.11 2.42 23.32
CA LYS A 201 6.32 2.87 22.64
C LYS A 201 6.30 4.39 22.44
N GLU A 202 7.40 5.06 22.79
CA GLU A 202 7.61 6.51 22.62
C GLU A 202 8.23 6.87 21.25
#